data_AF-A0A9P0H6D6-F1
#
_entry.id   AF-A0A9P0H6D6-F1
#
_cell.length_a   1.000
_cell.length_b   1.000
_cell.length_c   1.000
_cell.angle_alpha   90.00
_cell.angle_beta   90.00
_cell.angle_gamma   90.00
#
_symmetry.space_group_name_H-M   'P 1'
#
loop_
_entity.id
_entity.type
_entity.pdbx_description
1 polymer ?
#
loop_
_entity_poly.entity_id
_entity_poly.type
_entity_poly.pdbx_seq_one_letter_code
_entity_poly.pdbx_strand_id
1 'polypeptide(L)'
;MCFYLRVSRALVLNLARRLWTDVADWAVLVKRRCLYRLRRCISRYDDVGPDNTPLEETFCDQSNIDDGLNDKKWYLDVDRRTAEEMVSTGGDGCFIVRKSAKHPLTLTLFYRNRPYNIPIRKREDKKIALGTKKQNERVFETVTDLINHYGKEELILFSGGEKTGITALISSPSDAQIEKMCKQTLHHVMVHVPN
;
A
#
# COMPACT_ATOMS: atom_id res chain seq x y z
N MET A 1 19.86 53.91 22.77
CA MET A 1 19.09 53.29 21.67
C MET A 1 19.64 51.94 21.15
N CYS A 2 20.85 51.48 21.56
CA CYS A 2 21.50 50.31 20.92
C CYS A 2 21.20 48.92 21.52
N PHE A 3 20.52 48.83 22.67
CA PHE A 3 20.20 47.54 23.31
C PHE A 3 19.06 46.80 22.58
N TYR A 4 18.06 47.54 22.07
CA TYR A 4 16.92 46.97 21.34
C TYR A 4 17.33 46.28 20.03
N LEU A 5 18.36 46.79 19.35
CA LEU A 5 18.89 46.23 18.09
C LEU A 5 19.59 44.87 18.25
N ARG A 6 20.22 44.61 19.40
CA ARG A 6 20.86 43.31 19.68
C ARG A 6 19.83 42.25 20.09
N VAL A 7 18.87 42.65 20.92
CA VAL A 7 17.78 41.75 21.37
C VAL A 7 16.86 41.42 20.19
N SER A 8 16.52 42.39 19.33
CA SER A 8 15.71 42.15 18.14
C SER A 8 16.43 41.22 17.14
N ARG A 9 17.74 41.38 16.95
CA ARG A 9 18.52 40.53 16.06
C ARG A 9 18.60 39.08 16.56
N ALA A 10 18.75 38.86 17.86
CA ALA A 10 18.73 37.52 18.44
C ALA A 10 17.33 36.85 18.33
N LEU A 11 16.26 37.63 18.54
CA LEU A 11 14.89 37.15 18.39
C LEU A 11 14.57 36.77 16.94
N VAL A 12 14.97 37.62 15.97
CA VAL A 12 14.77 37.40 14.54
C VAL A 12 15.57 36.19 14.06
N LEU A 13 16.80 35.98 14.53
CA LEU A 13 17.59 34.80 14.16
C LEU A 13 17.01 33.49 14.72
N ASN A 14 16.49 33.51 15.95
CA ASN A 14 15.82 32.35 16.54
C ASN A 14 14.48 32.06 15.85
N LEU A 15 13.71 33.09 15.49
CA LEU A 15 12.49 32.95 14.70
C LEU A 15 12.80 32.42 13.29
N ALA A 16 13.83 32.94 12.63
CA ALA A 16 14.26 32.48 11.32
C ALA A 16 14.75 31.02 11.34
N ARG A 17 15.50 30.60 12.37
CA ARG A 17 15.89 29.18 12.53
C ARG A 17 14.68 28.27 12.68
N ARG A 18 13.68 28.68 13.46
CA ARG A 18 12.48 27.87 13.71
C ARG A 18 11.58 27.78 12.46
N LEU A 19 11.44 28.89 11.75
CA LEU A 19 10.77 28.88 10.44
C LEU A 19 11.54 28.04 9.41
N TRP A 20 12.87 28.04 9.46
CA TRP A 20 13.70 27.21 8.58
C TRP A 20 13.54 25.72 8.85
N THR A 21 13.46 25.30 10.12
CA THR A 21 13.19 23.89 10.47
C THR A 21 11.82 23.44 9.97
N ASP A 22 10.80 24.28 10.13
CA ASP A 22 9.44 23.97 9.67
C ASP A 22 9.37 23.86 8.13
N VAL A 23 10.09 24.74 7.42
CA VAL A 23 10.21 24.68 5.95
C VAL A 23 11.00 23.44 5.49
N ALA A 24 12.06 23.07 6.22
CA ALA A 24 12.85 21.89 5.91
C ALA A 24 12.03 20.60 6.09
N ASP A 25 11.28 20.47 7.18
CA ASP A 25 10.38 19.35 7.43
C ASP A 25 9.27 19.29 6.36
N TRP A 26 8.68 20.43 6.02
CA TRP A 26 7.72 20.51 4.92
C TRP A 26 8.32 20.07 3.58
N ALA A 27 9.54 20.52 3.26
CA ALA A 27 10.24 20.13 2.04
C ALA A 27 10.55 18.62 2.01
N VAL A 28 10.87 18.00 3.15
CA VAL A 28 11.07 16.55 3.28
C VAL A 28 9.76 15.81 3.01
N LEU A 29 8.63 16.27 3.56
CA LEU A 29 7.31 15.69 3.33
C LEU A 29 6.87 15.83 1.86
N VAL A 30 7.12 16.99 1.24
CA VAL A 30 6.81 17.24 -0.17
C VAL A 30 7.70 16.39 -1.08
N LYS A 31 9.01 16.30 -0.81
CA LYS A 31 9.93 15.42 -1.55
C LYS A 31 9.53 13.95 -1.42
N ARG A 32 9.16 13.47 -0.22
CA ARG A 32 8.64 12.11 -0.04
C ARG A 32 7.37 11.86 -0.85
N ARG A 33 6.43 12.82 -0.84
CA ARG A 33 5.18 12.73 -1.62
C ARG A 33 5.43 12.77 -3.12
N CYS A 34 6.35 13.62 -3.60
CA CYS A 34 6.72 13.71 -5.02
C CYS A 34 7.52 12.49 -5.49
N LEU A 35 8.48 12.01 -4.70
CA LEU A 35 9.23 10.79 -5.00
C LEU A 35 8.33 9.57 -5.01
N TYR A 36 7.34 9.49 -4.12
CA TYR A 36 6.33 8.45 -4.18
C TYR A 36 5.50 8.53 -5.46
N ARG A 37 5.08 9.74 -5.88
CA ARG A 37 4.41 9.96 -7.18
C ARG A 37 5.29 9.58 -8.38
N LEU A 38 6.59 9.87 -8.35
CA LEU A 38 7.55 9.52 -9.41
C LEU A 38 7.87 8.02 -9.44
N ARG A 39 8.05 7.38 -8.27
CA ARG A 39 8.22 5.92 -8.15
C ARG A 39 6.96 5.14 -8.55
N ARG A 40 5.78 5.77 -8.52
CA ARG A 40 4.50 5.15 -8.91
C ARG A 40 4.50 4.62 -10.34
N CYS A 41 5.33 5.19 -11.23
CA CYS A 41 5.48 4.75 -12.61
C CYS A 41 6.33 3.46 -12.75
N ILE A 42 7.17 3.14 -11.77
CA ILE A 42 7.95 1.89 -11.70
C ILE A 42 7.25 1.01 -10.67
N SER A 43 6.11 0.45 -11.07
CA SER A 43 5.32 -0.47 -10.26
C SER A 43 6.05 -1.81 -10.06
N ARG A 44 7.02 -1.85 -9.14
CA ARG A 44 7.43 -3.13 -8.54
C ARG A 44 6.41 -3.49 -7.47
N TYR A 45 6.03 -4.76 -7.42
CA TYR A 45 5.26 -5.30 -6.31
C TYR A 45 6.11 -5.24 -5.03
N ASP A 46 5.46 -5.01 -3.90
CA ASP A 46 6.07 -5.11 -2.57
C ASP A 46 6.00 -6.57 -2.08
N ASP A 47 6.79 -6.88 -1.04
CA ASP A 47 6.97 -8.25 -0.59
C ASP A 47 6.87 -8.39 0.94
N VAL A 48 6.89 -9.64 1.43
CA VAL A 48 6.73 -10.02 2.84
C VAL A 48 7.92 -10.78 3.42
N GLY A 49 9.08 -10.68 2.76
CA GLY A 49 10.33 -11.32 3.20
C GLY A 49 11.50 -10.92 2.29
N PRO A 50 12.74 -11.27 2.68
CA PRO A 50 13.90 -11.07 1.82
C PRO A 50 13.75 -11.89 0.53
N ASP A 51 14.12 -11.29 -0.59
CA ASP A 51 14.15 -11.95 -1.89
C ASP A 51 15.47 -12.75 -2.00
N ASN A 52 15.35 -14.06 -2.13
CA ASN A 52 16.51 -14.97 -2.22
C ASN A 52 16.70 -15.50 -3.65
N THR A 53 15.81 -15.14 -4.58
CA THR A 53 15.66 -15.88 -5.84
C THR A 53 15.80 -14.92 -7.03
N PRO A 54 16.73 -15.17 -7.97
CA PRO A 54 16.78 -14.40 -9.20
C PRO A 54 15.43 -14.48 -9.93
N LEU A 55 14.89 -13.31 -10.26
CA LEU A 55 13.64 -12.99 -10.97
C LEU A 55 13.14 -14.05 -11.97
N GLU A 56 12.59 -15.16 -11.49
CA GLU A 56 11.56 -15.87 -12.23
C GLU A 56 10.23 -15.26 -11.80
N GLU A 57 9.77 -14.25 -12.55
CA GLU A 57 8.37 -13.85 -12.54
C GLU A 57 7.56 -15.03 -13.09
N THR A 58 7.29 -16.02 -12.24
CA THR A 58 6.44 -17.14 -12.61
C THR A 58 5.06 -16.56 -12.86
N PHE A 59 4.63 -16.52 -14.12
CA PHE A 59 3.25 -16.27 -14.49
C PHE A 59 2.39 -17.26 -13.71
N CYS A 60 1.70 -16.74 -12.69
CA CYS A 60 0.94 -17.57 -11.78
C CYS A 60 -0.36 -18.00 -12.48
N ASP A 61 -0.68 -19.27 -12.38
CA ASP A 61 -1.94 -19.84 -12.83
C ASP A 61 -3.11 -19.03 -12.26
N GLN A 62 -3.91 -18.41 -13.14
CA GLN A 62 -5.08 -17.59 -12.80
C GLN A 62 -6.29 -18.43 -12.37
N SER A 63 -6.06 -19.64 -11.85
CA SER A 63 -7.11 -20.47 -11.25
C SER A 63 -7.99 -19.65 -10.29
N ASN A 64 -9.28 -19.99 -10.19
CA ASN A 64 -10.28 -19.27 -9.37
C ASN A 64 -9.94 -19.33 -7.86
N ILE A 65 -8.97 -18.53 -7.40
CA ILE A 65 -8.65 -18.35 -5.97
C ILE A 65 -9.71 -17.46 -5.31
N ASP A 66 -10.51 -16.76 -6.11
CA ASP A 66 -11.57 -15.84 -5.69
C ASP A 66 -12.92 -16.51 -5.38
N ASP A 67 -13.02 -17.84 -5.52
CA ASP A 67 -14.22 -18.59 -5.18
C ASP A 67 -14.63 -18.37 -3.71
N GLY A 68 -15.80 -17.75 -3.51
CA GLY A 68 -16.32 -17.44 -2.17
C GLY A 68 -15.68 -16.24 -1.48
N LEU A 69 -15.02 -15.33 -2.22
CA LEU A 69 -14.55 -14.05 -1.68
C LEU A 69 -15.52 -12.89 -1.91
N ASN A 70 -16.49 -13.03 -2.82
CA ASN A 70 -17.44 -11.97 -3.20
C ASN A 70 -18.31 -11.45 -2.03
N ASP A 71 -18.45 -12.23 -0.96
CA ASP A 71 -19.18 -11.86 0.26
C ASP A 71 -18.30 -11.12 1.29
N LYS A 72 -16.98 -11.04 1.06
CA LYS A 72 -16.04 -10.44 2.02
C LYS A 72 -15.92 -8.94 1.80
N LYS A 73 -16.13 -8.16 2.86
CA LYS A 73 -16.00 -6.69 2.82
C LYS A 73 -14.61 -6.18 2.40
N TRP A 74 -13.58 -6.97 2.66
CA TRP A 74 -12.19 -6.64 2.29
C TRP A 74 -11.83 -7.06 0.87
N TYR A 75 -12.71 -7.75 0.14
CA TYR A 75 -12.48 -8.15 -1.25
C TYR A 75 -13.24 -7.22 -2.19
N LEU A 76 -12.53 -6.54 -3.09
CA LEU A 76 -13.09 -5.56 -4.02
C LEU A 76 -12.48 -5.71 -5.41
N ASP A 77 -13.32 -5.73 -6.44
CA ASP A 77 -12.87 -5.73 -7.83
C ASP A 77 -12.63 -4.30 -8.32
N VAL A 78 -11.46 -3.76 -7.94
CA VAL A 78 -11.04 -2.39 -8.26
C VAL A 78 -9.63 -2.38 -8.84
N ASP A 79 -9.33 -1.35 -9.63
CA ASP A 79 -8.00 -1.15 -10.14
C ASP A 79 -7.01 -0.76 -9.02
N ARG A 80 -5.72 -0.89 -9.34
CA ARG A 80 -4.64 -0.58 -8.39
C ARG A 80 -4.75 0.83 -7.83
N ARG A 81 -5.12 1.82 -8.64
CA ARG A 81 -5.13 3.22 -8.22
C ARG A 81 -6.27 3.51 -7.26
N THR A 82 -7.49 3.07 -7.56
CA THR A 82 -8.63 3.23 -6.66
C THR A 82 -8.35 2.51 -5.34
N ALA A 83 -7.76 1.32 -5.41
CA ALA A 83 -7.35 0.56 -4.23
C ALA A 83 -6.40 1.32 -3.30
N GLU A 84 -5.31 1.88 -3.85
CA GLU A 84 -4.34 2.69 -3.11
C GLU A 84 -4.99 3.90 -2.42
N GLU A 85 -5.93 4.56 -3.10
CA GLU A 85 -6.64 5.74 -2.58
C GLU A 85 -7.60 5.35 -1.45
N MET A 86 -8.34 4.26 -1.59
CA MET A 86 -9.22 3.73 -0.55
C MET A 86 -8.46 3.41 0.74
N VAL A 87 -7.40 2.59 0.66
CA VAL A 87 -6.63 2.21 1.86
C VAL A 87 -5.91 3.40 2.49
N SER A 88 -5.51 4.39 1.69
CA SER A 88 -4.88 5.61 2.22
C SER A 88 -5.81 6.44 3.11
N THR A 89 -7.12 6.37 2.84
CA THR A 89 -8.13 7.07 3.65
C THR A 89 -8.42 6.31 4.95
N GLY A 90 -8.24 4.99 4.95
CA GLY A 90 -8.43 4.14 6.14
C GLY A 90 -7.26 4.15 7.12
N GLY A 91 -6.08 4.60 6.70
CA GLY A 91 -4.91 4.73 7.58
C GLY A 91 -4.11 3.44 7.74
N ASP A 92 -3.18 3.43 8.69
CA ASP A 92 -2.22 2.32 8.85
C ASP A 92 -2.93 1.02 9.25
N GLY A 93 -2.59 -0.07 8.55
CA GLY A 93 -3.23 -1.37 8.71
C GLY A 93 -4.54 -1.53 7.92
N CYS A 94 -5.00 -0.50 7.22
CA CYS A 94 -6.13 -0.61 6.31
C CYS A 94 -5.74 -1.39 5.05
N PHE A 95 -6.55 -2.37 4.66
CA PHE A 95 -6.24 -3.27 3.56
C PHE A 95 -7.45 -3.66 2.72
N ILE A 96 -7.18 -4.09 1.49
CA ILE A 96 -8.14 -4.72 0.58
C ILE A 96 -7.44 -5.77 -0.28
N VAL A 97 -8.18 -6.79 -0.69
CA VAL A 97 -7.78 -7.78 -1.69
C VAL A 97 -8.48 -7.47 -2.99
N ARG A 98 -7.73 -7.43 -4.09
CA ARG A 98 -8.26 -7.11 -5.43
C ARG A 98 -7.71 -8.04 -6.49
N LYS A 99 -8.40 -8.10 -7.63
CA LYS A 99 -7.88 -8.75 -8.85
C LYS A 99 -6.72 -7.94 -9.44
N SER A 100 -5.84 -8.61 -10.17
CA SER A 100 -4.77 -7.95 -10.92
C SER A 100 -4.48 -8.68 -12.23
N ALA A 101 -3.93 -7.99 -13.22
CA ALA A 101 -3.61 -8.60 -14.50
C ALA A 101 -2.42 -9.58 -14.44
N LYS A 102 -1.48 -9.37 -13.50
CA LYS A 102 -0.23 -10.14 -13.40
C LYS A 102 -0.29 -11.31 -12.41
N HIS A 103 -1.05 -11.15 -11.33
CA HIS A 103 -1.22 -12.17 -10.30
C HIS A 103 -2.71 -12.40 -10.05
N PRO A 104 -3.13 -13.62 -9.65
CA PRO A 104 -4.54 -13.93 -9.44
C PRO A 104 -5.22 -12.91 -8.51
N LEU A 105 -4.57 -12.59 -7.39
CA LEU A 105 -5.02 -11.61 -6.43
C LEU A 105 -3.85 -10.74 -5.95
N THR A 106 -4.15 -9.55 -5.44
CA THR A 106 -3.19 -8.64 -4.83
C THR A 106 -3.76 -8.07 -3.55
N LEU A 107 -2.99 -8.17 -2.46
CA LEU A 107 -3.24 -7.49 -1.21
C LEU A 107 -2.70 -6.05 -1.32
N THR A 108 -3.59 -5.07 -1.22
CA THR A 108 -3.24 -3.65 -1.12
C THR A 108 -3.40 -3.21 0.33
N LEU A 109 -2.32 -2.74 0.95
CA LEU A 109 -2.25 -2.43 2.38
C LEU A 109 -1.63 -1.05 2.60
N PHE A 110 -2.18 -0.22 3.47
CA PHE A 110 -1.58 1.07 3.80
C PHE A 110 -0.75 1.00 5.08
N TYR A 111 0.47 1.51 5.02
CA TYR A 111 1.37 1.56 6.17
C TYR A 111 2.39 2.70 6.05
N ARG A 112 2.58 3.49 7.10
CA ARG A 112 3.55 4.60 7.16
C ARG A 112 3.44 5.54 5.97
N ASN A 113 2.21 5.98 5.69
CA ASN A 113 1.93 6.96 4.63
C ASN A 113 2.29 6.47 3.21
N ARG A 114 2.25 5.16 2.99
CA ARG A 114 2.49 4.51 1.69
C ARG A 114 1.62 3.25 1.56
N PRO A 115 1.00 3.02 0.39
CA PRO A 115 0.39 1.73 0.10
C PRO A 115 1.43 0.72 -0.39
N TYR A 116 1.25 -0.52 0.02
CA TYR A 116 2.01 -1.70 -0.35
C TYR A 116 1.12 -2.58 -1.22
N ASN A 117 1.64 -3.03 -2.36
CA ASN A 117 0.93 -3.94 -3.26
C ASN A 117 1.65 -5.29 -3.26
N ILE A 118 1.11 -6.25 -2.51
CA ILE A 118 1.73 -7.56 -2.29
C ILE A 118 0.92 -8.61 -3.07
N PRO A 119 1.53 -9.38 -3.97
CA PRO A 119 0.82 -10.39 -4.73
C PRO A 119 0.36 -11.53 -3.82
N ILE A 120 -0.83 -12.07 -4.09
CA ILE A 120 -1.31 -13.32 -3.52
C ILE A 120 -1.26 -14.34 -4.66
N ARG A 121 -0.50 -15.40 -4.46
CA ARG A 121 -0.25 -16.42 -5.48
C ARG A 121 -0.61 -17.82 -4.98
N LYS A 122 -0.92 -18.69 -5.94
CA LYS A 122 -1.05 -20.12 -5.71
C LYS A 122 0.28 -20.80 -6.00
N ARG A 123 0.65 -21.76 -5.15
CA ARG A 123 1.80 -22.63 -5.33
C ARG A 123 1.39 -23.90 -6.08
N GLU A 124 2.39 -24.69 -6.47
CA GLU A 124 2.22 -25.99 -7.12
C GLU A 124 1.44 -27.00 -6.24
N ASP A 125 1.58 -26.90 -4.91
CA ASP A 125 0.84 -27.69 -3.91
C ASP A 125 -0.60 -27.19 -3.69
N LYS A 126 -1.10 -26.29 -4.55
CA LYS A 126 -2.41 -25.62 -4.47
C LYS A 126 -2.60 -24.72 -3.24
N LYS A 127 -1.56 -24.53 -2.41
CA LYS A 127 -1.62 -23.61 -1.26
C LYS A 127 -1.38 -22.17 -1.69
N ILE A 128 -1.75 -21.25 -0.82
CA ILE A 128 -1.68 -19.82 -1.06
C ILE A 128 -0.53 -19.22 -0.28
N ALA A 129 0.23 -18.33 -0.91
CA ALA A 129 1.34 -17.60 -0.29
C ALA A 129 1.31 -16.11 -0.68
N LEU A 130 1.91 -15.28 0.16
CA LEU A 130 2.09 -13.83 -0.08
C LEU A 130 3.47 -13.54 -0.67
N GLY A 131 3.49 -12.61 -1.62
CA GLY A 131 4.72 -12.07 -2.17
C GLY A 131 5.41 -12.99 -3.18
N THR A 132 6.71 -12.76 -3.39
CA THR A 132 7.53 -13.62 -4.24
C THR A 132 7.78 -14.97 -3.57
N LYS A 133 8.16 -15.98 -4.37
CA LYS A 133 8.49 -17.32 -3.89
C LYS A 133 9.72 -17.27 -2.98
N LYS A 134 9.58 -17.81 -1.76
CA LYS A 134 10.69 -17.93 -0.80
C LYS A 134 10.80 -19.35 -0.26
N GLN A 135 12.01 -19.71 0.13
CA GLN A 135 12.24 -20.93 0.88
C GLN A 135 11.59 -20.81 2.27
N ASN A 136 10.86 -21.84 2.69
CA ASN A 136 10.15 -21.89 3.98
C ASN A 136 9.17 -20.73 4.21
N GLU A 137 8.54 -20.23 3.15
CA GLU A 137 7.48 -19.23 3.28
C GLU A 137 6.24 -19.78 4.00
N ARG A 138 5.46 -18.88 4.59
CA ARG A 138 4.16 -19.22 5.18
C ARG A 138 3.16 -19.53 4.07
N VAL A 139 2.41 -20.61 4.26
CA VAL A 139 1.40 -21.11 3.32
C VAL A 139 0.06 -21.25 4.00
N PHE A 140 -1.01 -21.07 3.23
CA PHE A 140 -2.39 -21.10 3.69
C PHE A 140 -3.24 -21.96 2.77
N GLU A 141 -4.32 -22.54 3.28
CA GLU A 141 -5.27 -23.31 2.48
C GLU A 141 -6.20 -22.37 1.69
N THR A 142 -6.67 -21.27 2.32
CA THR A 142 -7.55 -20.28 1.70
C THR A 142 -7.06 -18.84 1.90
N VAL A 143 -7.53 -17.90 1.05
CA VAL A 143 -7.25 -16.47 1.22
C VAL A 143 -7.83 -15.97 2.54
N THR A 144 -8.98 -16.49 2.94
CA THR A 144 -9.61 -16.14 4.23
C THR A 144 -8.71 -16.51 5.40
N ASP A 145 -8.06 -17.69 5.37
CA ASP A 145 -7.11 -18.11 6.41
C ASP A 145 -5.88 -17.20 6.47
N LEU A 146 -5.37 -16.82 5.30
CA LEU A 146 -4.27 -15.86 5.17
C LEU A 146 -4.63 -14.52 5.81
N ILE A 147 -5.80 -13.97 5.51
CA ILE A 147 -6.24 -12.68 6.08
C ILE A 147 -6.48 -12.80 7.59
N ASN A 148 -7.13 -13.87 8.04
CA ASN A 148 -7.38 -14.11 9.46
C ASN A 148 -6.08 -14.25 10.26
N HIS A 149 -5.07 -14.89 9.67
CA HIS A 149 -3.76 -15.07 10.26
C HIS A 149 -3.04 -13.73 10.45
N TYR A 150 -2.89 -12.94 9.39
CA TYR A 150 -2.25 -11.62 9.47
C TYR A 150 -3.12 -10.52 10.10
N GLY A 151 -4.37 -10.83 10.44
CA GLY A 151 -5.18 -10.00 11.34
C GLY A 151 -4.80 -10.16 12.81
N LYS A 152 -4.11 -11.25 13.17
CA LYS A 152 -3.65 -11.53 14.55
C LYS A 152 -2.13 -11.46 14.67
N GLU A 153 -1.42 -11.93 13.66
CA GLU A 153 0.04 -11.92 13.60
C GLU A 153 0.57 -10.76 12.76
N GLU A 154 1.78 -10.34 13.11
CA GLU A 154 2.47 -9.28 12.44
C GLU A 154 2.98 -9.72 11.05
N LEU A 155 2.63 -8.95 10.02
CA LEU A 155 3.16 -9.03 8.67
C LEU A 155 4.40 -8.14 8.52
N ILE A 156 5.52 -8.74 8.12
CA ILE A 156 6.76 -8.03 7.86
C ILE A 156 6.76 -7.53 6.42
N LEU A 157 6.96 -6.23 6.22
CA LEU A 157 6.91 -5.60 4.90
C LEU A 157 8.31 -5.36 4.34
N PHE A 158 8.49 -5.70 3.07
CA PHE A 158 9.70 -5.49 2.29
C PHE A 158 9.41 -4.66 1.04
N SER A 159 10.33 -3.76 0.70
CA SER A 159 10.26 -2.96 -0.53
C SER A 159 11.64 -2.84 -1.16
N GLY A 160 11.79 -3.37 -2.38
CA GLY A 160 13.07 -3.39 -3.08
C GLY A 160 14.16 -4.19 -2.35
N GLY A 161 13.79 -5.29 -1.69
CA GLY A 161 14.72 -6.16 -0.94
C GLY A 161 14.96 -5.74 0.52
N GLU A 162 14.54 -4.54 0.91
CA GLU A 162 14.78 -4.00 2.25
C GLU A 162 13.54 -4.08 3.15
N LYS A 163 13.74 -4.46 4.42
CA LYS A 163 12.68 -4.46 5.42
C LYS A 163 12.25 -3.03 5.71
N THR A 164 11.00 -2.70 5.39
CA THR A 164 10.46 -1.34 5.53
C THR A 164 9.60 -1.17 6.79
N GLY A 165 9.02 -2.26 7.30
CA GLY A 165 8.25 -2.21 8.54
C GLY A 165 7.55 -3.50 8.92
N ILE A 166 6.69 -3.38 9.92
CA ILE A 166 5.89 -4.47 10.48
C ILE A 166 4.50 -3.91 10.79
N THR A 167 3.45 -4.62 10.39
CA THR A 167 2.05 -4.23 10.60
C THR A 167 1.13 -5.44 10.60
N ALA A 168 -0.08 -5.32 11.13
CA ALA A 168 -1.14 -6.31 10.96
C ALA A 168 -2.19 -5.81 9.96
N LEU A 169 -3.08 -6.71 9.53
CA LEU A 169 -4.28 -6.41 8.74
C LEU A 169 -5.41 -6.03 9.69
N ILE A 170 -5.63 -4.74 9.88
CA ILE A 170 -6.48 -4.22 10.97
C ILE A 170 -7.92 -4.02 10.50
N SER A 171 -8.12 -3.37 9.36
CA SER A 171 -9.46 -2.97 8.92
C SER A 171 -9.60 -2.90 7.40
N SER A 172 -10.83 -3.08 6.92
CA SER A 172 -11.21 -2.76 5.54
C SER A 172 -11.77 -1.33 5.46
N PRO A 173 -11.78 -0.70 4.27
CA PRO A 173 -12.48 0.57 4.05
C PRO A 173 -13.96 0.48 4.44
N SER A 174 -14.55 1.61 4.85
CA SER A 174 -15.98 1.65 5.20
C SER A 174 -16.88 1.55 3.97
N ASP A 175 -18.08 0.98 4.15
CA ASP A 175 -19.05 0.80 3.06
C ASP A 175 -19.37 2.15 2.35
N ALA A 176 -19.42 3.26 3.11
CA ALA A 176 -19.58 4.60 2.56
C ALA A 176 -18.38 5.07 1.71
N GLN A 177 -17.15 4.71 2.09
CA GLN A 177 -15.95 5.00 1.30
C GLN A 177 -15.94 4.21 0.00
N ILE A 178 -16.30 2.92 0.08
CA ILE A 178 -16.39 2.02 -1.07
C ILE A 178 -17.41 2.57 -2.07
N GLU A 179 -18.63 2.89 -1.62
CA GLU A 179 -19.66 3.47 -2.48
C GLU A 179 -19.23 4.79 -3.14
N LYS A 180 -18.62 5.68 -2.36
CA LYS A 180 -18.16 6.97 -2.86
C LYS A 180 -17.14 6.80 -3.98
N MET A 181 -16.16 5.92 -3.80
CA MET A 181 -15.10 5.69 -4.79
C MET A 181 -15.62 4.93 -6.02
N CYS A 182 -16.48 3.92 -5.86
CA CYS A 182 -17.09 3.21 -6.99
C CYS A 182 -17.95 4.13 -7.86
N LYS A 183 -18.74 5.04 -7.26
CA LYS A 183 -19.55 6.03 -8.00
C LYS A 183 -18.68 7.04 -8.77
N GLN A 184 -17.55 7.46 -8.20
CA GLN A 184 -16.60 8.36 -8.86
C GLN A 184 -15.93 7.72 -10.08
N THR A 185 -15.56 6.43 -9.98
CA THR A 185 -14.98 5.68 -11.09
C THR A 185 -15.97 5.51 -12.24
N LEU A 186 -17.24 5.20 -11.96
CA LEU A 186 -18.29 5.11 -12.99
C LEU A 186 -18.50 6.45 -13.72
N HIS A 187 -18.53 7.56 -12.99
CA HIS A 187 -18.72 8.88 -13.60
C HIS A 187 -17.54 9.29 -14.51
N HIS A 188 -16.31 8.87 -14.21
CA HIS A 188 -15.15 9.13 -15.07
C HIS A 188 -15.13 8.25 -16.34
N VAL A 189 -15.59 7.00 -16.23
CA VAL A 189 -15.69 6.05 -17.35
C VAL A 189 -16.80 6.48 -18.32
N MET A 190 -17.95 6.96 -17.82
CA MET A 190 -19.07 7.40 -18.67
C MET A 190 -18.78 8.66 -19.49
N VAL A 191 -17.79 9.47 -19.11
CA VAL A 191 -17.40 10.69 -19.85
C VAL A 191 -16.44 10.37 -21.01
N HIS A 192 -15.93 9.14 -21.13
CA HIS A 192 -14.97 8.73 -22.15
C HIS A 192 -15.52 7.70 -23.15
N VAL A 193 -16.85 7.64 -23.37
CA VAL A 193 -17.39 6.89 -24.50
C VAL A 193 -17.14 7.71 -25.77
N PRO A 194 -16.25 7.29 -26.70
CA PRO A 194 -16.15 7.97 -27.98
C PRO A 194 -17.46 7.73 -28.74
N ASN A 195 -18.07 8.82 -29.22
CA ASN A 195 -19.14 8.77 -30.21
C ASN A 195 -18.66 8.11 -31.51
#